data_AF-A0A382G521-F1
#
_entry.id   AF-A0A382G521-F1
#
_cell.length_a   1.000
_cell.length_b   1.000
_cell.length_c   1.000
_cell.angle_alpha   90.00
_cell.angle_beta   90.00
_cell.angle_gamma   90.00
#
_symmetry.space_group_name_H-M   'P 1'
#
loop_
_entity.id
_entity.type
_entity.pdbx_description
1 polymer ?
#
loop_
_entity_poly.entity_id
_entity_poly.type
_entity_poly.pdbx_seq_one_letter_code
_entity_poly.pdbx_strand_id
1 'polypeptide(L)'
;MYTLAPHTFPTPQDLQKMLGFSVGFDGFFNRLSSVDIAQSGYPPYNIRKLNDLQYVVELALAGFSKSDIEVEVTDGTLTIRTATAKDDGADNDEKSSNNEIGFVHQGIAKRSFSRQFNLSDDIIVKNADLQDGMLIVNLERVIPDEKKPRLIPIGQ
;
A
#
# COMPACT_ATOMS: atom_id res chain seq x y z
N MET A 1 15.26 -39.99 -21.78
CA MET A 1 14.87 -39.64 -20.40
C MET A 1 15.46 -38.27 -20.11
N TYR A 2 14.63 -37.24 -20.00
CA TYR A 2 15.09 -35.90 -19.62
C TYR A 2 15.01 -35.77 -18.10
N THR A 3 16.13 -35.50 -17.44
CA THR A 3 16.16 -35.19 -16.00
C THR A 3 15.94 -33.70 -15.82
N LEU A 4 14.93 -33.32 -15.06
CA LEU A 4 14.67 -31.92 -14.70
C LEU A 4 15.67 -31.51 -13.60
N ALA A 5 16.21 -30.30 -13.70
CA ALA A 5 17.11 -29.75 -12.69
C ALA A 5 16.36 -29.60 -11.34
N PRO A 6 17.00 -29.89 -10.20
CA PRO A 6 16.39 -29.64 -8.90
C PRO A 6 16.25 -28.13 -8.71
N HIS A 7 15.01 -27.67 -8.52
CA HIS A 7 14.72 -26.30 -8.10
C HIS A 7 15.09 -26.17 -6.61
N THR A 8 16.36 -25.84 -6.33
CA THR A 8 16.81 -25.51 -4.97
C THR A 8 16.29 -24.12 -4.61
N PHE A 9 15.52 -24.02 -3.53
CA PHE A 9 15.13 -22.73 -2.96
C PHE A 9 16.38 -21.96 -2.51
N PRO A 10 16.45 -20.64 -2.75
CA PRO A 10 17.64 -19.85 -2.43
C PRO A 10 17.95 -19.92 -0.93
N THR A 11 19.22 -20.16 -0.59
CA THR A 11 19.66 -20.22 0.81
C THR A 11 19.94 -18.82 1.35
N PRO A 12 19.92 -18.61 2.68
CA PRO A 12 20.29 -17.32 3.29
C PRO A 12 21.69 -16.82 2.90
N GLN A 13 22.61 -17.73 2.57
CA GLN A 13 23.96 -17.41 2.12
C GLN A 13 24.00 -16.95 0.66
N ASP A 14 23.09 -17.45 -0.19
CA ASP A 14 22.91 -16.96 -1.56
C ASP A 14 22.31 -15.55 -1.57
N LEU A 15 21.38 -15.29 -0.63
CA LEU A 15 20.84 -13.95 -0.41
C LEU A 15 21.91 -12.97 0.08
N GLN A 16 22.79 -13.36 1.01
CA GLN A 16 23.93 -12.53 1.44
C GLN A 16 24.90 -12.19 0.31
N LYS A 17 25.17 -13.13 -0.60
CA LYS A 17 26.00 -12.86 -1.79
C LYS A 17 25.33 -11.89 -2.76
N MET A 18 24.01 -11.96 -2.92
CA MET A 18 23.24 -11.01 -3.74
C MET A 18 23.27 -9.59 -3.15
N LEU A 19 23.20 -9.47 -1.82
CA LEU A 19 23.23 -8.19 -1.10
C LEU A 19 24.59 -7.47 -1.20
N GLY A 20 25.69 -8.20 -1.36
CA GLY A 20 27.03 -7.61 -1.53
C GLY A 20 27.26 -6.85 -2.84
N PHE A 21 26.35 -6.96 -3.82
CA PHE A 21 26.46 -6.29 -5.12
C PHE A 21 25.53 -5.08 -5.29
N SER A 22 24.67 -4.79 -4.31
CA SER A 22 23.66 -3.72 -4.44
C SER A 22 24.08 -2.45 -3.71
N VAL A 23 24.73 -1.52 -4.42
CA VAL A 23 24.95 -0.16 -3.93
C VAL A 23 23.65 0.64 -4.12
N GLY A 24 23.08 1.20 -3.04
CA GLY A 24 21.89 2.07 -3.10
C GLY A 24 20.55 1.42 -2.76
N PHE A 25 20.54 0.16 -2.29
CA PHE A 25 19.31 -0.55 -1.88
C PHE A 25 19.02 -0.52 -0.37
N ASP A 26 19.82 0.18 0.44
CA ASP A 26 19.61 0.32 1.90
C ASP A 26 18.18 0.78 2.25
N GLY A 27 17.60 1.68 1.47
CA GLY A 27 16.22 2.15 1.68
C GLY A 27 15.15 1.13 1.27
N PHE A 28 15.44 0.25 0.30
CA PHE A 28 14.49 -0.76 -0.18
C PHE A 28 14.32 -1.89 0.85
N PHE A 29 15.43 -2.36 1.43
CA PHE A 29 15.39 -3.41 2.43
C PHE A 29 14.80 -2.95 3.76
N ASN A 30 15.04 -1.68 4.15
CA ASN A 30 14.42 -1.13 5.35
C ASN A 30 12.88 -1.01 5.21
N ARG A 31 12.39 -0.68 3.99
CA ARG A 31 10.96 -0.72 3.64
C ARG A 31 10.40 -2.14 3.58
N LEU A 32 11.20 -3.13 3.19
CA LEU A 32 10.78 -4.54 3.16
C LEU A 32 10.69 -5.13 4.58
N SER A 33 11.60 -4.75 5.48
CA SER A 33 11.57 -5.17 6.88
C SER A 33 10.47 -4.51 7.70
N SER A 34 9.96 -3.36 7.28
CA SER A 34 8.78 -2.70 7.89
C SER A 34 7.44 -3.19 7.34
N VAL A 35 7.43 -4.19 6.44
CA VAL A 35 6.19 -4.84 6.04
C VAL A 35 5.73 -5.71 7.20
N ASP A 36 4.88 -5.16 8.05
CA ASP A 36 4.12 -5.91 9.05
C ASP A 36 3.32 -7.01 8.34
N ILE A 37 3.82 -8.25 8.39
CA ILE A 37 3.12 -9.48 7.98
C ILE A 37 1.89 -9.73 8.89
N ALA A 38 1.69 -8.91 9.93
CA ALA A 38 0.77 -9.14 11.03
C ALA A 38 -0.65 -8.55 10.86
N GLN A 39 -0.98 -7.85 9.77
CA GLN A 39 -2.38 -7.46 9.51
C GLN A 39 -2.89 -8.10 8.22
N SER A 40 -3.32 -9.36 8.38
CA SER A 40 -4.37 -10.08 7.63
C SER A 40 -5.03 -9.20 6.58
N GLY A 41 -5.04 -9.62 5.31
CA GLY A 41 -5.41 -8.91 4.06
C GLY A 41 -6.72 -8.11 3.98
N TYR A 42 -7.08 -7.41 5.05
CA TYR A 42 -8.21 -6.55 5.29
C TYR A 42 -7.75 -5.09 5.48
N PRO A 43 -8.38 -4.12 4.83
CA PRO A 43 -9.40 -4.32 3.80
C PRO A 43 -8.80 -4.99 2.56
N PRO A 44 -9.55 -5.87 1.88
CA PRO A 44 -9.14 -6.40 0.59
C PRO A 44 -8.95 -5.27 -0.42
N TYR A 45 -7.95 -5.40 -1.29
CA TYR A 45 -7.63 -4.38 -2.25
C TYR A 45 -7.11 -4.93 -3.57
N ASN A 46 -7.23 -4.11 -4.62
CA ASN A 46 -6.61 -4.34 -5.91
C ASN A 46 -5.68 -3.17 -6.26
N ILE A 47 -4.65 -3.46 -7.05
CA ILE A 47 -3.85 -2.44 -7.75
C ILE A 47 -3.92 -2.77 -9.23
N ARG A 48 -4.55 -1.91 -10.03
CA ARG A 48 -4.73 -2.09 -11.47
C ARG A 48 -3.88 -1.10 -12.24
N LYS A 49 -3.15 -1.59 -13.23
CA LYS A 49 -2.53 -0.75 -14.27
C LYS A 49 -3.53 -0.61 -15.42
N LEU A 50 -4.00 0.61 -15.69
CA LEU A 50 -4.92 0.87 -16.81
C LEU A 50 -4.14 1.05 -18.12
N ASN A 51 -3.00 1.75 -18.06
CA ASN A 51 -2.05 1.94 -19.14
C ASN A 51 -0.67 2.32 -18.56
N ASP A 52 0.28 2.73 -19.40
CA ASP A 52 1.63 3.07 -18.94
C ASP A 52 1.72 4.30 -18.02
N LEU A 53 0.69 5.14 -18.03
CA LEU A 53 0.62 6.38 -17.27
C LEU A 53 -0.43 6.38 -16.16
N GLN A 54 -1.29 5.36 -16.07
CA GLN A 54 -2.44 5.36 -15.17
C GLN A 54 -2.53 4.07 -14.37
N TYR A 55 -2.70 4.24 -13.06
CA TYR A 55 -2.89 3.16 -12.09
C TYR A 55 -4.09 3.48 -11.21
N VAL A 56 -4.70 2.44 -10.65
CA VAL A 56 -5.85 2.56 -9.75
C VAL A 56 -5.65 1.64 -8.57
N VAL A 57 -5.82 2.16 -7.35
CA VAL A 57 -5.93 1.36 -6.13
C VAL A 57 -7.39 1.28 -5.75
N GLU A 58 -7.90 0.07 -5.53
CA GLU A 58 -9.28 -0.20 -5.13
C GLU A 58 -9.27 -0.83 -3.74
N LEU A 59 -10.04 -0.30 -2.79
CA LEU A 59 -10.12 -0.78 -1.42
C LEU A 59 -11.57 -1.08 -1.03
N ALA A 60 -11.87 -2.31 -0.62
CA ALA A 60 -13.22 -2.70 -0.21
C ALA A 60 -13.55 -2.18 1.20
N LEU A 61 -14.31 -1.09 1.27
CA LEU A 61 -14.68 -0.34 2.49
C LEU A 61 -16.19 -0.30 2.70
N ALA A 62 -16.87 -1.42 2.48
CA ALA A 62 -18.30 -1.53 2.76
C ALA A 62 -18.59 -1.22 4.24
N GLY A 63 -19.57 -0.35 4.50
CA GLY A 63 -19.94 0.07 5.85
C GLY A 63 -19.13 1.27 6.39
N PHE A 64 -18.21 1.83 5.62
CA PHE A 64 -17.57 3.10 5.92
C PHE A 64 -18.25 4.25 5.15
N SER A 65 -18.40 5.39 5.82
CA SER A 65 -18.77 6.66 5.21
C SER A 65 -17.52 7.48 4.88
N LYS A 66 -17.68 8.54 4.08
CA LYS A 66 -16.56 9.42 3.71
C LYS A 66 -15.88 10.08 4.93
N SER A 67 -16.62 10.35 6.00
CA SER A 67 -16.08 10.92 7.24
C SER A 67 -15.32 9.92 8.11
N ASP A 68 -15.47 8.61 7.85
CA ASP A 68 -14.79 7.56 8.61
C ASP A 68 -13.42 7.20 8.05
N ILE A 69 -13.03 7.77 6.91
CA ILE A 69 -11.83 7.40 6.16
C ILE A 69 -10.98 8.64 5.94
N GLU A 70 -9.68 8.46 6.11
CA GLU A 70 -8.66 9.45 5.78
C GLU A 70 -7.73 8.88 4.73
N VAL A 71 -7.41 9.70 3.72
CA VAL A 71 -6.47 9.38 2.65
C VAL A 71 -5.40 10.47 2.64
N GLU A 72 -4.16 10.08 2.90
CA GLU A 72 -3.01 10.98 3.06
C GLU A 72 -1.84 10.51 2.18
N VAL A 73 -1.04 11.44 1.67
CA VAL A 73 0.22 11.13 0.99
C VAL A 73 1.35 11.89 1.67
N THR A 74 2.33 11.15 2.17
CA THR A 74 3.50 11.70 2.87
C THR A 74 4.75 10.96 2.41
N ASP A 75 5.77 11.69 1.97
CA ASP A 75 7.08 11.16 1.55
C ASP A 75 6.99 9.94 0.59
N GLY A 76 6.15 10.05 -0.44
CA GLY A 76 5.94 8.99 -1.42
C GLY A 76 5.14 7.79 -0.90
N THR A 77 4.45 7.92 0.24
CA THR A 77 3.63 6.87 0.83
C THR A 77 2.17 7.31 0.87
N LEU A 78 1.31 6.61 0.14
CA LEU A 78 -0.14 6.77 0.23
C LEU A 78 -0.66 5.94 1.41
N THR A 79 -1.21 6.62 2.41
CA THR A 79 -1.84 6.01 3.59
C THR A 79 -3.35 6.16 3.52
N ILE A 80 -4.08 5.05 3.65
CA ILE A 80 -5.52 5.00 3.75
C ILE A 80 -5.86 4.39 5.10
N ARG A 81 -6.52 5.14 5.97
CA ARG A 81 -6.81 4.70 7.34
C ARG A 81 -8.22 5.08 7.78
N THR A 82 -8.70 4.44 8.83
CA THR A 82 -9.89 4.92 9.53
C THR A 82 -9.59 6.26 10.21
N ALA A 83 -10.44 7.25 9.99
CA ALA A 83 -10.35 8.52 10.68
C ALA A 83 -10.52 8.29 12.18
N THR A 84 -9.54 8.69 12.98
CA THR A 84 -9.68 8.70 14.43
C THR A 84 -10.66 9.81 14.80
N ALA A 85 -11.84 9.46 15.30
CA ALA A 85 -12.64 10.42 16.03
C ALA A 85 -11.76 10.99 17.15
N LYS A 86 -11.68 12.32 17.25
CA LYS A 86 -11.18 12.97 18.46
C LYS A 86 -12.20 12.72 19.56
N ASP A 87 -12.10 11.57 20.20
CA ASP A 87 -12.62 11.34 21.53
C ASP A 87 -11.69 10.36 22.23
N ASP A 88 -10.91 10.94 23.14
CA ASP A 88 -10.21 10.35 24.28
C ASP A 88 -9.75 8.89 24.17
N GLY A 89 -8.43 8.77 23.98
CA GLY A 89 -7.56 7.71 24.49
C GLY A 89 -8.20 6.35 24.76
N ALA A 90 -8.10 5.46 23.79
CA ALA A 90 -7.43 4.18 24.01
C ALA A 90 -7.19 3.45 22.70
N ASP A 91 -6.07 2.72 22.68
CA ASP A 91 -5.93 1.48 21.93
C ASP A 91 -7.13 0.59 22.29
N ASN A 92 -8.21 0.73 21.54
CA ASN A 92 -9.46 0.00 21.74
C ASN A 92 -9.72 -0.83 20.49
N ASP A 93 -9.00 -1.95 20.37
CA ASP A 93 -9.51 -3.13 19.66
C ASP A 93 -10.80 -3.68 20.32
N GLU A 94 -11.19 -3.14 21.48
CA GLU A 94 -12.42 -3.45 22.17
C GLU A 94 -13.00 -2.15 22.75
N LYS A 95 -14.28 -1.86 22.49
CA LYS A 95 -15.07 -0.71 23.00
C LYS A 95 -15.09 0.54 22.13
N SER A 96 -15.72 0.44 20.95
CA SER A 96 -16.54 1.57 20.51
C SER A 96 -17.84 1.57 21.30
N SER A 97 -17.92 2.54 22.20
CA SER A 97 -19.08 2.95 22.98
C SER A 97 -20.24 3.35 22.08
N ASN A 98 -20.96 2.37 21.55
CA ASN A 98 -22.38 2.55 21.28
C ASN A 98 -23.08 1.21 21.45
N ASN A 99 -23.75 1.12 22.60
CA ASN A 99 -24.95 0.32 22.81
C ASN A 99 -24.69 -1.15 23.18
N GLU A 100 -25.20 -1.54 24.34
CA GLU A 100 -25.55 -2.92 24.73
C GLU A 100 -26.60 -3.46 23.74
N ILE A 101 -26.29 -3.50 22.46
CA ILE A 101 -27.11 -4.16 21.45
C ILE A 101 -26.89 -5.63 21.71
N GLY A 102 -27.95 -6.32 22.12
CA GLY A 102 -27.99 -7.78 22.27
C GLY A 102 -27.81 -8.45 20.92
N PHE A 103 -26.62 -8.36 20.34
CA PHE A 103 -26.24 -9.12 19.17
C PHE A 103 -26.22 -10.59 19.56
N VAL A 104 -27.14 -11.38 19.00
CA VAL A 104 -27.09 -12.84 19.12
C VAL A 104 -25.91 -13.40 18.32
N HIS A 105 -25.55 -12.75 17.20
CA HIS A 105 -24.37 -13.03 16.40
C HIS A 105 -23.96 -11.78 15.61
N GLN A 106 -22.65 -11.50 15.53
CA GLN A 106 -22.09 -10.38 14.77
C GLN A 106 -21.05 -10.88 13.75
N GLY A 107 -21.52 -11.17 12.53
CA GLY A 107 -20.65 -11.63 11.43
C GLY A 107 -19.91 -10.49 10.70
N ILE A 108 -20.30 -9.24 10.93
CA ILE A 108 -19.73 -8.06 10.28
C ILE A 108 -19.43 -7.01 11.34
N ALA A 109 -18.14 -6.80 11.60
CA ALA A 109 -17.66 -5.77 12.51
C ALA A 109 -16.84 -4.75 11.71
N LYS A 110 -17.10 -3.46 11.95
CA LYS A 110 -16.32 -2.37 11.37
C LYS A 110 -15.01 -2.26 12.16
N ARG A 111 -13.93 -2.78 11.57
CA ARG A 111 -12.60 -2.78 12.18
C ARG A 111 -11.83 -1.53 11.79
N SER A 112 -11.13 -0.94 12.75
CA SER A 112 -10.09 0.06 12.45
C SER A 112 -9.04 -0.55 11.54
N PHE A 113 -8.52 0.24 10.61
CA PHE A 113 -7.49 -0.22 9.68
C PHE A 113 -6.54 0.92 9.29
N SER A 114 -5.34 0.54 8.87
CA SER A 114 -4.38 1.40 8.19
C SER A 114 -3.72 0.60 7.07
N ARG A 115 -3.77 1.13 5.85
CA ARG A 115 -3.15 0.55 4.66
C ARG A 115 -2.22 1.55 4.03
N GLN A 116 -1.01 1.10 3.74
CA GLN A 116 0.03 1.94 3.14
C GLN A 116 0.48 1.36 1.80
N PHE A 117 0.61 2.25 0.83
CA PHE A 117 1.10 1.95 -0.51
C PHE A 117 2.31 2.83 -0.79
N ASN A 118 3.45 2.20 -1.08
CA ASN A 118 4.64 2.92 -1.51
C ASN A 118 4.47 3.34 -2.97
N LEU A 119 4.54 4.64 -3.23
CA LEU A 119 4.50 5.23 -4.55
C LEU A 119 5.93 5.47 -5.05
N SER A 120 6.13 5.37 -6.36
CA SER A 120 7.36 5.82 -7.00
C SER A 120 7.36 7.35 -7.14
N ASP A 121 8.55 7.96 -7.23
CA ASP A 121 8.70 9.42 -7.33
C ASP A 121 7.97 10.05 -8.52
N ASP A 122 7.73 9.27 -9.57
CA ASP A 122 7.03 9.68 -10.77
C ASP A 122 5.52 9.38 -10.73
N ILE A 123 4.96 8.94 -9.59
CA ILE A 123 3.53 8.68 -9.42
C ILE A 123 2.90 9.69 -8.48
N ILE A 124 1.79 10.29 -8.91
CA ILE A 124 0.98 11.23 -8.12
C ILE A 124 -0.46 10.72 -7.94
N VAL A 125 -1.08 11.06 -6.82
CA VAL A 125 -2.51 10.81 -6.59
C VAL A 125 -3.33 11.93 -7.26
N LYS A 126 -4.34 11.55 -8.05
CA LYS A 126 -5.22 12.51 -8.75
C LYS A 126 -6.50 12.79 -7.99
N ASN A 127 -7.17 11.73 -7.56
CA ASN A 127 -8.43 11.80 -6.82
C ASN A 127 -8.66 10.47 -6.08
N ALA A 128 -9.53 10.54 -5.08
CA ALA A 128 -10.00 9.40 -4.30
C ALA A 128 -11.51 9.51 -4.14
N ASP A 129 -12.24 8.49 -4.57
CA ASP A 129 -13.70 8.45 -4.54
C ASP A 129 -14.20 7.20 -3.82
N LEU A 130 -15.08 7.38 -2.85
CA LEU A 130 -15.79 6.29 -2.17
C LEU A 130 -17.19 6.16 -2.75
N GLN A 131 -17.46 5.05 -3.41
CA GLN A 131 -18.75 4.73 -4.00
C GLN A 131 -19.06 3.24 -3.83
N ASP A 132 -20.31 2.91 -3.48
CA ASP A 132 -20.81 1.52 -3.40
C ASP A 132 -19.95 0.58 -2.52
N GLY A 133 -19.37 1.13 -1.45
CA GLY A 133 -18.50 0.38 -0.53
C GLY A 133 -17.09 0.10 -1.08
N MET A 134 -16.69 0.78 -2.15
CA MET A 134 -15.34 0.70 -2.72
C MET A 134 -14.70 2.08 -2.74
N LEU A 135 -13.50 2.19 -2.19
CA LEU A 135 -12.65 3.37 -2.36
C LEU A 135 -11.79 3.16 -3.60
N ILE A 136 -11.86 4.10 -4.53
CA ILE A 136 -11.09 4.10 -5.78
C ILE A 136 -10.12 5.28 -5.73
N VAL A 137 -8.83 5.01 -5.70
CA VAL A 137 -7.77 6.02 -5.75
C VAL A 137 -7.11 5.97 -7.12
N ASN A 138 -7.26 7.04 -7.89
CA ASN A 138 -6.63 7.15 -9.21
C ASN A 138 -5.24 7.76 -9.08
N LEU A 139 -4.28 7.10 -9.70
CA LEU A 139 -2.88 7.46 -9.71
C LEU A 139 -2.42 7.74 -11.15
N GLU A 140 -1.59 8.75 -11.33
CA GLU A 140 -1.02 9.11 -12.61
C GLU A 140 0.50 9.13 -12.52
N ARG A 141 1.16 8.57 -13.54
CA ARG A 141 2.61 8.63 -13.69
C ARG A 141 3.00 9.87 -14.48
N VAL A 142 3.69 10.79 -13.83
CA VAL A 142 4.25 12.01 -14.44
C VAL A 142 5.74 11.79 -14.68
N ILE A 143 6.15 11.73 -15.95
CA ILE A 143 7.56 11.64 -16.33
C ILE A 143 8.18 13.05 -16.20
N PRO A 144 9.08 13.29 -15.22
CA PRO A 144 9.73 14.59 -15.08
C PRO A 144 10.56 14.90 -16.33
N ASP A 145 10.58 16.17 -16.74
CA ASP A 145 11.35 16.61 -17.92
C ASP A 145 12.85 16.27 -17.81
N GLU A 146 13.39 16.23 -16.60
CA GLU A 146 14.80 15.85 -16.31
C GLU A 146 15.11 14.38 -16.61
N LYS A 147 14.10 13.50 -16.56
CA LYS A 147 14.24 12.09 -16.92
C LYS A 147 14.04 11.87 -18.42
N LYS A 148 13.69 12.91 -19.19
CA LYS A 148 13.65 12.80 -20.66
C LYS A 148 15.07 12.60 -21.18
N PRO A 149 15.29 11.65 -22.10
CA PRO A 149 16.59 11.43 -22.68
C PRO A 149 17.07 12.70 -23.38
N ARG A 150 18.25 13.21 -22.99
CA ARG A 150 18.92 14.34 -23.64
C ARG A 150 20.25 13.89 -24.24
N LEU A 151 20.56 14.40 -25.42
CA LEU A 151 21.85 14.18 -26.07
C LEU A 151 22.91 15.03 -25.36
N ILE A 152 24.02 14.40 -24.98
CA ILE A 152 25.18 15.09 -24.41
C ILE A 152 26.18 15.33 -25.55
N PRO A 153 26.54 16.59 -25.86
CA PRO A 153 27.58 16.85 -26.85
C PRO A 153 28.92 16.31 -26.35
N ILE A 154 29.64 15.61 -27.22
CA ILE A 154 30.99 15.14 -26.94
C ILE A 154 31.93 16.34 -27.06
N GLY A 155 32.73 16.60 -26.02
CA GLY A 155 33.71 17.69 -26.02
C GLY A 155 34.82 17.47 -27.04
N GLN A 156 35.37 18.56 -27.57
CA GLN A 156 36.57 18.55 -28.42
C GLN A 156 37.83 18.25 -27.60
#